data_AF-A0A350P7N9-F1
#
_entry.id   AF-A0A350P7N9-F1
#
_cell.length_a   1.000
_cell.length_b   1.000
_cell.length_c   1.000
_cell.angle_alpha   90.00
_cell.angle_beta   90.00
_cell.angle_gamma   90.00
#
_symmetry.space_group_name_H-M   'P 1'
#
loop_
_entity.id
_entity.type
_entity.pdbx_description
1 polymer ?
#
loop_
_entity_poly.entity_id
_entity_poly.type
_entity_poly.pdbx_seq_one_letter_code
_entity_poly.pdbx_strand_id
1 'polypeptide(L)'
;MSQIPQLMSGRALEHGISLMVDHGGTSDEKMHVLSQANAQVAAGTSVEDTTTEKALSTYKIPKNTLVAGSTIRFWAAGVVEDNNGSDSFQVKVRLGTSSTVTSNQTVFQSTAINVDDNDIYCWNGLIQIRTAGSSGTAVAMVSFQDPDATGTAPKWNYKSSFTVDTTSELRFQISGVWDAAHADNEANSEMFVVDIVNPST
;
A
#
# COMPACT_ATOMS: atom_id res chain seq x y z
N MET A 1 -13.30 -40.61 66.41
CA MET A 1 -12.20 -39.62 66.25
C MET A 1 -11.64 -39.80 64.84
N SER A 2 -12.00 -38.90 63.93
CA SER A 2 -11.60 -38.95 62.52
C SER A 2 -10.17 -38.41 62.40
N GLN A 3 -9.24 -39.21 61.88
CA GLN A 3 -7.90 -38.75 61.57
C GLN A 3 -7.91 -38.12 60.16
N ILE A 4 -7.64 -36.82 60.11
CA ILE A 4 -7.41 -36.07 58.87
C ILE A 4 -6.15 -36.64 58.20
N PRO A 5 -6.21 -37.09 56.94
CA PRO A 5 -5.02 -37.54 56.23
C PRO A 5 -4.02 -36.39 56.05
N GLN A 6 -2.81 -36.62 56.57
CA GLN A 6 -1.68 -35.72 56.49
C GLN A 6 -1.26 -35.55 55.01
N LEU A 7 -1.37 -34.32 54.50
CA LEU A 7 -0.84 -33.90 53.19
C LEU A 7 0.67 -34.17 53.14
N MET A 8 1.06 -35.24 52.46
CA MET A 8 2.47 -35.53 52.21
C MET A 8 3.01 -34.64 51.09
N SER A 9 4.00 -33.84 51.46
CA SER A 9 5.09 -33.29 50.64
C SER A 9 4.74 -32.70 49.27
N GLY A 10 4.65 -31.37 49.24
CA GLY A 10 5.58 -30.63 48.38
C GLY A 10 5.31 -30.62 46.88
N ARG A 11 4.05 -30.59 46.45
CA ARG A 11 3.73 -30.01 45.14
C ARG A 11 2.84 -28.80 45.38
N ALA A 12 3.42 -27.62 45.25
CA ALA A 12 2.62 -26.43 45.02
C ALA A 12 1.64 -26.76 43.89
N LEU A 13 0.36 -26.49 44.10
CA LEU A 13 -0.56 -26.36 42.99
C LEU A 13 -0.04 -25.21 42.14
N GLU A 14 0.78 -25.52 41.15
CA GLU A 14 1.19 -24.61 40.08
C GLU A 14 -0.07 -24.27 39.26
N HIS A 15 -0.94 -23.44 39.84
CA HIS A 15 -1.91 -22.66 39.08
C HIS A 15 -1.21 -21.47 38.42
N GLY A 16 -0.02 -21.71 37.87
CA GLY A 16 0.52 -20.83 36.85
C GLY A 16 -0.31 -21.09 35.60
N ILE A 17 -1.22 -20.17 35.27
CA ILE A 17 -1.68 -20.04 33.89
C ILE A 17 -0.41 -19.74 33.09
N SER A 18 0.23 -20.79 32.58
CA SER A 18 1.26 -20.65 31.57
C SER A 18 0.51 -20.34 30.29
N LEU A 19 0.48 -19.06 29.91
CA LEU A 19 0.17 -18.66 28.55
C LEU A 19 1.32 -19.17 27.67
N MET A 20 1.26 -20.44 27.28
CA MET A 20 2.02 -20.94 26.15
C MET A 20 1.52 -20.19 24.92
N VAL A 21 2.25 -19.16 24.51
CA VAL A 21 2.10 -18.61 23.17
C VAL A 21 2.88 -19.54 22.26
N ASP A 22 2.18 -20.49 21.64
CA ASP A 22 2.75 -21.31 20.56
C ASP A 22 3.13 -20.37 19.40
N HIS A 23 4.42 -20.26 19.15
CA HIS A 23 4.97 -19.51 18.03
C HIS A 23 5.12 -20.38 16.77
N GLY A 24 4.37 -21.48 16.66
CA GLY A 24 4.20 -22.29 15.44
C GLY A 24 5.36 -23.25 15.18
N GLY A 25 5.93 -23.85 16.23
CA GLY A 25 7.09 -24.73 16.10
C GLY A 25 6.77 -26.11 15.51
N THR A 26 5.56 -26.62 15.72
CA THR A 26 5.19 -27.99 15.31
C THR A 26 3.71 -28.18 14.94
N SER A 27 2.88 -27.15 15.07
CA SER A 27 1.47 -27.16 14.65
C SER A 27 1.35 -26.43 13.31
N ASP A 28 0.55 -26.97 12.38
CA ASP A 28 0.22 -26.28 11.12
C ASP A 28 -0.61 -24.99 11.35
N GLU A 29 -1.03 -24.75 12.59
CA GLU A 29 -1.72 -23.55 13.05
C GLU A 29 -0.71 -22.50 13.53
N LYS A 30 0.00 -21.91 12.58
CA LYS A 30 0.83 -20.72 12.85
C LYS A 30 -0.05 -19.58 13.38
N MET A 31 0.50 -18.75 14.27
CA MET A 31 -0.09 -17.45 14.61
C MET A 31 -0.46 -16.73 13.31
N HIS A 32 -1.76 -16.59 13.06
CA HIS A 32 -2.25 -15.92 11.88
C HIS A 32 -1.94 -14.43 12.06
N VAL A 33 -0.89 -13.96 11.38
CA VAL A 33 -0.58 -12.54 11.29
C VAL A 33 -1.71 -11.91 10.47
N LEU A 34 -2.70 -11.34 11.16
CA LEU A 34 -3.93 -10.78 10.57
C LEU A 34 -3.66 -9.59 9.62
N SER A 35 -2.44 -9.03 9.63
CA SER A 35 -1.97 -8.08 8.62
C SER A 35 -0.44 -8.12 8.55
N GLN A 36 0.11 -8.45 7.37
CA GLN A 36 1.51 -8.24 7.05
C GLN A 36 1.55 -7.18 5.95
N ALA A 37 2.25 -6.07 6.21
CA ALA A 37 2.49 -5.06 5.19
C ALA A 37 3.33 -5.67 4.06
N ASN A 38 2.90 -5.47 2.82
CA ASN A 38 3.64 -5.86 1.63
C ASN A 38 4.54 -4.69 1.25
N ALA A 39 5.85 -4.90 1.36
CA ALA A 39 6.86 -3.92 0.96
C ALA A 39 7.63 -4.45 -0.26
N GLN A 40 7.88 -3.60 -1.23
CA GLN A 40 8.82 -3.93 -2.30
C GLN A 40 10.22 -4.10 -1.72
N VAL A 41 10.93 -5.14 -2.18
CA VAL A 41 12.28 -5.50 -1.70
C VAL A 41 13.37 -4.88 -2.57
N ALA A 42 13.00 -4.41 -3.76
CA ALA A 42 13.85 -3.71 -4.70
C ALA A 42 13.09 -2.52 -5.29
N ALA A 43 13.80 -1.63 -5.96
CA ALA A 43 13.19 -0.54 -6.72
C ALA A 43 12.20 -1.07 -7.76
N GLY A 44 11.27 -0.20 -8.14
CA GLY A 44 10.23 -0.44 -9.11
C GLY A 44 10.77 -0.50 -10.55
N THR A 45 9.86 -0.28 -11.49
CA THR A 45 10.21 -0.13 -12.90
C THR A 45 10.37 1.35 -13.21
N SER A 46 11.50 1.74 -13.80
CA SER A 46 11.70 3.11 -14.26
C SER A 46 10.71 3.49 -15.38
N VAL A 47 10.22 4.72 -15.32
CA VAL A 47 9.40 5.34 -16.36
C VAL A 47 10.33 6.20 -17.21
N GLU A 48 10.77 5.63 -18.32
CA GLU A 48 11.75 6.21 -19.22
C GLU A 48 11.12 6.54 -20.58
N ASP A 49 11.54 7.66 -21.17
CA ASP A 49 11.32 8.03 -22.58
C ASP A 49 9.89 7.79 -23.07
N THR A 50 8.90 8.28 -22.32
CA THR A 50 7.49 7.96 -22.60
C THR A 50 6.52 9.02 -22.16
N THR A 51 5.65 9.42 -23.10
CA THR A 51 4.42 10.18 -22.82
C THR A 51 3.23 9.29 -22.47
N THR A 52 3.40 7.97 -22.57
CA THR A 52 2.41 6.99 -22.11
C THR A 52 2.66 6.68 -20.63
N GLU A 53 1.62 6.81 -19.82
CA GLU A 53 1.67 6.47 -18.40
C GLU A 53 2.02 5.00 -18.19
N LYS A 54 3.06 4.76 -17.38
CA LYS A 54 3.55 3.42 -17.01
C LYS A 54 3.49 3.27 -15.49
N ALA A 55 3.36 2.02 -15.02
CA ALA A 55 3.41 1.74 -13.60
C ALA A 55 4.87 1.76 -13.14
N LEU A 56 5.13 2.54 -12.08
CA LEU A 56 6.40 2.52 -11.35
C LEU A 56 6.44 1.30 -10.42
N SER A 57 5.37 1.09 -9.65
CA SER A 57 5.20 -0.08 -8.78
C SER A 57 3.76 -0.59 -8.82
N THR A 58 3.59 -1.90 -8.63
CA THR A 58 2.27 -2.55 -8.62
C THR A 58 2.21 -3.58 -7.50
N TYR A 59 1.13 -3.52 -6.74
CA TYR A 59 0.75 -4.55 -5.78
C TYR A 59 -0.59 -5.16 -6.19
N LYS A 60 -0.64 -6.49 -6.21
CA LYS A 60 -1.84 -7.25 -6.54
C LYS A 60 -2.56 -7.62 -5.26
N ILE A 61 -3.76 -7.10 -5.12
CA ILE A 61 -4.67 -7.46 -4.04
C ILE A 61 -5.53 -8.64 -4.55
N PRO A 62 -5.46 -9.81 -3.92
CA PRO A 62 -6.24 -10.97 -4.36
C PRO A 62 -7.73 -10.67 -4.34
N LYS A 63 -8.48 -11.31 -5.24
CA LYS A 63 -9.95 -11.19 -5.28
C LYS A 63 -10.59 -11.52 -3.93
N ASN A 64 -11.69 -10.84 -3.60
CA ASN A 64 -12.45 -11.03 -2.36
C ASN A 64 -11.66 -10.76 -1.06
N THR A 65 -10.45 -10.18 -1.13
CA THR A 65 -9.70 -9.77 0.07
C THR A 65 -10.35 -8.58 0.76
N LEU A 66 -10.89 -7.65 -0.04
CA LEU A 66 -11.45 -6.40 0.45
C LEU A 66 -12.97 -6.53 0.65
N VAL A 67 -13.39 -6.36 1.90
CA VAL A 67 -14.80 -6.27 2.32
C VAL A 67 -15.19 -4.81 2.60
N ALA A 68 -16.49 -4.54 2.80
CA ALA A 68 -16.92 -3.22 3.26
C ALA A 68 -16.24 -2.85 4.58
N GLY A 69 -15.69 -1.65 4.68
CA GLY A 69 -14.90 -1.18 5.83
C GLY A 69 -13.38 -1.42 5.70
N SER A 70 -12.93 -2.23 4.73
CA SER A 70 -11.50 -2.47 4.53
C SER A 70 -10.77 -1.19 4.14
N THR A 71 -9.52 -1.06 4.57
CA THR A 71 -8.66 0.09 4.27
C THR A 71 -7.36 -0.39 3.64
N ILE A 72 -7.04 0.13 2.45
CA ILE A 72 -5.72 0.03 1.84
C ILE A 72 -4.92 1.23 2.34
N ARG A 73 -3.87 1.00 3.09
CA ARG A 73 -2.91 2.01 3.54
C ARG A 73 -1.65 1.87 2.70
N PHE A 74 -1.07 2.97 2.27
CA PHE A 74 0.13 2.90 1.45
C PHE A 74 1.10 4.03 1.74
N TRP A 75 2.35 3.72 1.50
CA TRP A 75 3.48 4.63 1.52
C TRP A 75 4.35 4.32 0.31
N ALA A 76 4.75 5.34 -0.43
CA ALA A 76 5.75 5.17 -1.46
C ALA A 76 6.56 6.44 -1.65
N ALA A 77 7.77 6.24 -2.16
CA ALA A 77 8.71 7.28 -2.50
C ALA A 77 9.48 6.86 -3.75
N GLY A 78 10.06 7.83 -4.42
CA GLY A 78 10.92 7.60 -5.56
C GLY A 78 11.67 8.87 -5.93
N VAL A 79 12.46 8.74 -6.99
CA VAL A 79 13.40 9.76 -7.42
C VAL A 79 13.25 9.97 -8.93
N VAL A 80 13.46 11.20 -9.36
CA VAL A 80 13.72 11.53 -10.76
C VAL A 80 15.22 11.31 -10.97
N GLU A 81 15.58 10.28 -11.71
CA GLU A 81 16.97 9.86 -11.92
C GLU A 81 17.67 10.82 -12.88
N ASP A 82 16.96 11.28 -13.91
CA ASP A 82 17.42 12.22 -14.92
C ASP A 82 16.23 13.02 -15.49
N ASN A 83 16.46 14.26 -15.91
CA ASN A 83 15.49 15.09 -16.62
C ASN A 83 16.11 15.91 -17.77
N ASN A 84 15.36 16.04 -18.87
CA ASN A 84 15.65 16.93 -19.99
C ASN A 84 15.38 18.44 -19.69
N GLY A 85 15.42 18.86 -18.42
CA GLY A 85 15.41 20.25 -17.93
C GLY A 85 14.12 21.09 -18.10
N SER A 86 13.26 20.78 -19.07
CA SER A 86 11.98 21.48 -19.26
C SER A 86 10.75 20.57 -19.22
N ASP A 87 10.98 19.26 -19.27
CA ASP A 87 9.91 18.29 -19.33
C ASP A 87 9.30 18.13 -17.93
N SER A 88 7.98 17.99 -17.89
CA SER A 88 7.25 17.88 -16.64
C SER A 88 6.83 16.44 -16.35
N PHE A 89 6.99 16.05 -15.09
CA PHE A 89 6.62 14.74 -14.61
C PHE A 89 5.34 14.80 -13.79
N GLN A 90 4.48 13.80 -13.97
CA GLN A 90 3.25 13.64 -13.20
C GLN A 90 3.16 12.23 -12.65
N VAL A 91 2.82 12.13 -11.36
CA VAL A 91 2.60 10.85 -10.68
C VAL A 91 1.16 10.68 -10.27
N LYS A 92 0.68 9.44 -10.33
CA LYS A 92 -0.69 9.04 -10.07
C LYS A 92 -0.74 7.79 -9.20
N VAL A 93 -1.86 7.67 -8.49
CA VAL A 93 -2.27 6.46 -7.80
C VAL A 93 -3.44 5.86 -8.57
N ARG A 94 -3.32 4.59 -8.96
CA ARG A 94 -4.33 3.85 -9.72
C ARG A 94 -4.83 2.64 -8.93
N LEU A 95 -6.12 2.35 -9.07
CA LEU A 95 -6.73 1.12 -8.56
C LEU A 95 -7.71 0.57 -9.59
N GLY A 96 -7.60 -0.72 -9.91
CA GLY A 96 -8.54 -1.36 -10.82
C GLY A 96 -8.14 -2.78 -11.17
N THR A 97 -8.79 -3.39 -12.15
CA THR A 97 -8.58 -4.80 -12.53
C THR A 97 -7.79 -4.96 -13.83
N SER A 98 -7.58 -3.88 -14.58
CA SER A 98 -6.91 -3.90 -15.87
C SER A 98 -5.39 -4.01 -15.72
N SER A 99 -4.72 -4.67 -16.67
CA SER A 99 -3.26 -4.68 -16.77
C SER A 99 -2.75 -3.39 -17.39
N THR A 100 -3.59 -2.71 -18.14
CA THR A 100 -3.31 -1.40 -18.73
C THR A 100 -3.57 -0.33 -17.67
N VAL A 101 -2.50 0.33 -17.22
CA VAL A 101 -2.49 1.31 -16.11
C VAL A 101 -3.54 2.40 -16.31
N THR A 102 -3.62 2.97 -17.52
CA THR A 102 -4.52 4.08 -17.85
C THR A 102 -6.00 3.69 -17.81
N SER A 103 -6.33 2.40 -17.90
CA SER A 103 -7.70 1.90 -17.78
C SER A 103 -8.16 1.73 -16.33
N ASN A 104 -7.24 1.77 -15.37
CA ASN A 104 -7.56 1.70 -13.94
C ASN A 104 -8.00 3.07 -13.41
N GLN A 105 -8.84 3.06 -12.36
CA GLN A 105 -9.38 4.27 -11.78
C GLN A 105 -8.25 5.15 -11.22
N THR A 106 -8.21 6.43 -11.64
CA THR A 106 -7.36 7.44 -10.97
C THR A 106 -7.90 7.69 -9.58
N VAL A 107 -7.14 7.29 -8.57
CA VAL A 107 -7.42 7.59 -7.15
C VAL A 107 -6.83 8.95 -6.77
N PHE A 108 -5.63 9.23 -7.26
CA PHE A 108 -4.95 10.52 -7.10
C PHE A 108 -4.12 10.82 -8.34
N GLN A 109 -3.89 12.10 -8.60
CA GLN A 109 -3.01 12.60 -9.64
C GLN A 109 -2.36 13.90 -9.15
N SER A 110 -1.04 13.99 -9.22
CA SER A 110 -0.31 15.22 -8.94
C SER A 110 -0.55 16.24 -10.05
N THR A 111 -0.22 17.51 -9.79
CA THR A 111 0.08 18.43 -10.88
C THR A 111 1.30 17.91 -11.65
N ALA A 112 1.36 18.18 -12.96
CA ALA A 112 2.61 18.01 -13.69
C ALA A 112 3.57 19.12 -13.24
N ILE A 113 4.80 18.76 -12.91
CA ILE A 113 5.78 19.66 -12.28
C ILE A 113 7.07 19.53 -13.08
N ASN A 114 7.73 20.66 -13.36
CA ASN A 114 9.09 20.61 -13.88
C ASN A 114 9.97 20.09 -12.75
N VAL A 115 10.63 18.97 -13.00
CA VAL A 115 11.44 18.28 -11.99
C VAL A 115 12.91 18.48 -12.32
N ASP A 116 13.80 18.44 -11.34
CA ASP A 116 15.24 18.40 -11.58
C ASP A 116 15.81 17.03 -11.24
N ASP A 117 17.03 16.76 -11.71
CA ASP A 117 17.75 15.52 -11.39
C ASP A 117 17.87 15.35 -9.88
N ASN A 118 17.59 14.14 -9.39
CA ASN A 118 17.58 13.75 -7.98
C ASN A 118 16.45 14.35 -7.13
N ASP A 119 15.44 14.97 -7.76
CA ASP A 119 14.24 15.35 -7.04
C ASP A 119 13.50 14.13 -6.50
N ILE A 120 12.97 14.28 -5.28
CA ILE A 120 12.32 13.18 -4.55
C ILE A 120 10.83 13.43 -4.44
N TYR A 121 10.03 12.47 -4.88
CA TYR A 121 8.60 12.48 -4.68
C TYR A 121 8.18 11.48 -3.60
N CYS A 122 7.23 11.88 -2.75
CA CYS A 122 6.73 11.04 -1.66
C CYS A 122 5.21 11.12 -1.58
N TRP A 123 4.56 9.98 -1.35
CA TRP A 123 3.12 9.93 -1.05
C TRP A 123 2.79 8.91 0.01
N ASN A 124 1.74 9.25 0.76
CA ASN A 124 1.11 8.35 1.70
C ASN A 124 -0.40 8.57 1.65
N GLY A 125 -1.17 7.52 1.89
CA GLY A 125 -2.61 7.66 1.83
C GLY A 125 -3.36 6.44 2.32
N LEU A 126 -4.68 6.60 2.31
CA LEU A 126 -5.63 5.56 2.63
C LEU A 126 -6.76 5.53 1.61
N ILE A 127 -7.20 4.33 1.27
CA ILE A 127 -8.39 4.07 0.47
C ILE A 127 -9.32 3.20 1.31
N GLN A 128 -10.51 3.70 1.63
CA GLN A 128 -11.51 2.96 2.40
C GLN A 128 -12.60 2.43 1.47
N ILE A 129 -12.82 1.13 1.52
CA ILE A 129 -13.91 0.46 0.83
C ILE A 129 -15.20 0.71 1.61
N ARG A 130 -16.20 1.30 0.95
CA ARG A 130 -17.52 1.59 1.51
C ARG A 130 -18.50 0.44 1.26
N THR A 131 -18.47 -0.13 0.05
CA THR A 131 -19.23 -1.32 -0.31
C THR A 131 -18.34 -2.27 -1.11
N ALA A 132 -18.50 -3.58 -0.90
CA ALA A 132 -17.82 -4.63 -1.66
C ALA A 132 -18.71 -5.13 -2.81
N GLY A 133 -18.11 -5.84 -3.78
CA GLY A 133 -18.80 -6.39 -4.94
C GLY A 133 -18.21 -5.90 -6.26
N SER A 134 -18.77 -6.37 -7.39
CA SER A 134 -18.36 -5.98 -8.74
C SER A 134 -18.66 -4.52 -9.09
N SER A 135 -19.48 -3.86 -8.29
CA SER A 135 -19.79 -2.44 -8.34
C SER A 135 -19.67 -1.81 -6.95
N GLY A 136 -18.70 -2.30 -6.18
CA GLY A 136 -18.34 -1.73 -4.89
C GLY A 136 -17.95 -0.26 -5.01
N THR A 137 -17.87 0.41 -3.87
CA THR A 137 -17.53 1.83 -3.79
C THR A 137 -16.42 2.06 -2.78
N ALA A 138 -15.60 3.07 -3.01
CA ALA A 138 -14.50 3.45 -2.14
C ALA A 138 -14.33 4.97 -2.08
N VAL A 139 -13.69 5.44 -1.02
CA VAL A 139 -13.22 6.83 -0.89
C VAL A 139 -11.73 6.83 -0.63
N ALA A 140 -11.02 7.89 -0.98
CA ALA A 140 -9.58 7.97 -0.74
C ALA A 140 -9.16 9.33 -0.21
N MET A 141 -8.10 9.32 0.59
CA MET A 141 -7.38 10.50 1.01
C MET A 141 -5.89 10.25 0.83
N VAL A 142 -5.23 11.11 0.06
CA VAL A 142 -3.82 10.98 -0.30
C VAL A 142 -3.10 12.27 0.03
N SER A 143 -1.94 12.14 0.67
CA SER A 143 -0.96 13.21 0.87
C SER A 143 0.17 13.02 -0.14
N PHE A 144 0.57 14.11 -0.77
CA PHE A 144 1.65 14.15 -1.74
C PHE A 144 2.60 15.30 -1.44
N GLN A 145 3.90 15.01 -1.42
CA GLN A 145 4.94 16.01 -1.44
C GLN A 145 5.50 16.09 -2.86
N ASP A 146 5.43 17.28 -3.44
CA ASP A 146 5.95 17.54 -4.76
C ASP A 146 7.49 17.42 -4.78
N PRO A 147 8.07 16.88 -5.87
CA PRO A 147 9.53 16.76 -6.05
C PRO A 147 10.29 18.08 -5.88
N ASP A 148 9.87 19.12 -6.60
CA ASP A 148 10.50 20.45 -6.59
C ASP A 148 9.96 21.37 -5.46
N ALA A 149 9.46 20.81 -4.36
CA ALA A 149 8.88 21.62 -3.26
C ALA A 149 9.40 21.22 -1.87
N THR A 150 10.68 20.88 -1.77
CA THR A 150 11.32 20.52 -0.51
C THR A 150 11.07 21.58 0.58
N GLY A 151 10.57 21.15 1.74
CA GLY A 151 10.23 22.03 2.87
C GLY A 151 8.82 22.64 2.83
N THR A 152 8.06 22.42 1.75
CA THR A 152 6.65 22.81 1.67
C THR A 152 5.75 21.77 2.32
N ALA A 153 4.65 22.21 2.93
CA ALA A 153 3.67 21.29 3.50
C ALA A 153 3.07 20.36 2.42
N PRO A 154 2.88 19.06 2.71
CA PRO A 154 2.25 18.14 1.77
C PRO A 154 0.84 18.56 1.37
N LYS A 155 0.52 18.35 0.09
CA LYS A 155 -0.83 18.57 -0.45
C LYS A 155 -1.71 17.39 -0.09
N TRP A 156 -2.92 17.66 0.41
CA TRP A 156 -3.93 16.65 0.68
C TRP A 156 -5.02 16.66 -0.37
N ASN A 157 -5.33 15.49 -0.91
CA ASN A 157 -6.41 15.31 -1.87
C ASN A 157 -7.40 14.27 -1.38
N TYR A 158 -8.67 14.67 -1.34
CA TYR A 158 -9.78 13.77 -1.06
C TYR A 158 -10.50 13.42 -2.36
N LYS A 159 -10.55 12.12 -2.68
CA LYS A 159 -11.39 11.61 -3.75
C LYS A 159 -12.68 11.09 -3.14
N SER A 160 -13.77 11.81 -3.42
CA SER A 160 -15.11 11.34 -3.10
C SER A 160 -15.46 10.11 -3.94
N SER A 161 -16.37 9.29 -3.40
CA SER A 161 -16.84 8.00 -3.89
C SER A 161 -16.47 7.63 -5.34
N PHE A 162 -15.78 6.52 -5.53
CA PHE A 162 -15.49 5.93 -6.84
C PHE A 162 -15.79 4.43 -6.84
N THR A 163 -16.01 3.85 -8.01
CA THR A 163 -16.32 2.43 -8.16
C THR A 163 -15.07 1.57 -8.07
N VAL A 164 -15.22 0.38 -7.48
CA VAL A 164 -14.16 -0.62 -7.37
C VAL A 164 -14.79 -2.02 -7.44
N ASP A 165 -14.19 -2.91 -8.23
CA ASP A 165 -14.58 -4.32 -8.27
C ASP A 165 -13.72 -5.12 -7.28
N THR A 166 -14.27 -5.42 -6.11
CA THR A 166 -13.56 -6.23 -5.10
C THR A 166 -13.69 -7.74 -5.33
N THR A 167 -14.45 -8.17 -6.34
CA THR A 167 -14.65 -9.60 -6.70
C THR A 167 -13.61 -10.13 -7.69
N SER A 168 -12.81 -9.23 -8.25
CA SER A 168 -11.68 -9.53 -9.14
C SER A 168 -10.34 -9.23 -8.46
N GLU A 169 -9.23 -9.74 -9.02
CA GLU A 169 -7.89 -9.30 -8.59
C GLU A 169 -7.76 -7.81 -8.90
N LEU A 170 -7.40 -7.03 -7.88
CA LEU A 170 -7.15 -5.60 -8.02
C LEU A 170 -5.64 -5.35 -8.14
N ARG A 171 -5.27 -4.48 -9.07
CA ARG A 171 -3.94 -3.89 -9.16
C ARG A 171 -4.00 -2.51 -8.50
N PHE A 172 -3.29 -2.38 -7.38
CA PHE A 172 -2.98 -1.10 -6.77
C PHE A 172 -1.63 -0.63 -7.30
N GLN A 173 -1.59 0.51 -7.97
CA GLN A 173 -0.42 0.94 -8.72
C GLN A 173 -0.07 2.39 -8.42
N ILE A 174 1.23 2.64 -8.40
CA ILE A 174 1.79 3.96 -8.54
C ILE A 174 2.27 4.07 -9.98
N SER A 175 1.99 5.18 -10.66
CA SER A 175 2.32 5.34 -12.08
C SER A 175 2.83 6.74 -12.40
N GLY A 176 3.80 6.82 -13.31
CA GLY A 176 4.40 8.05 -13.77
C GLY A 176 4.10 8.30 -15.24
N VAL A 177 4.14 9.56 -15.66
CA VAL A 177 4.08 9.98 -17.06
C VAL A 177 4.84 11.29 -17.24
N TRP A 178 5.64 11.37 -18.30
CA TRP A 178 6.28 12.58 -18.77
C TRP A 178 5.39 13.29 -19.80
N ASP A 179 5.47 14.60 -19.91
CA ASP A 179 4.78 15.36 -20.95
C ASP A 179 5.48 15.30 -22.32
N ALA A 180 6.76 14.96 -22.35
CA ALA A 180 7.55 14.65 -23.54
C ALA A 180 8.34 13.34 -23.38
N ALA A 181 8.60 12.69 -24.51
CA ALA A 181 9.46 11.50 -24.57
C ALA A 181 10.88 11.96 -24.88
N HIS A 182 11.79 11.73 -23.93
CA HIS A 182 13.21 12.01 -24.07
C HIS A 182 14.02 10.91 -23.38
N ALA A 183 15.21 10.60 -23.90
CA ALA A 183 16.08 9.57 -23.35
C ALA A 183 16.57 9.91 -21.93
N ASP A 184 16.76 11.19 -21.65
CA ASP A 184 17.19 11.70 -20.35
C ASP A 184 16.01 11.89 -19.36
N ASN A 185 14.80 11.44 -19.70
CA ASN A 185 13.65 11.51 -18.79
C ASN A 185 13.49 10.17 -18.08
N GLU A 186 14.02 10.05 -16.86
CA GLU A 186 14.00 8.81 -16.07
C GLU A 186 13.47 9.07 -14.65
N ALA A 187 12.50 8.26 -14.22
CA ALA A 187 11.98 8.31 -12.86
C ALA A 187 11.66 6.92 -12.34
N ASN A 188 11.97 6.67 -11.06
CA ASN A 188 11.90 5.34 -10.46
C ASN A 188 11.28 5.35 -9.06
N SER A 189 10.58 4.27 -8.70
CA SER A 189 10.03 4.10 -7.35
C SER A 189 10.96 3.30 -6.47
N GLU A 190 11.52 3.96 -5.46
CA GLU A 190 12.45 3.35 -4.51
C GLU A 190 11.74 2.60 -3.38
N MET A 191 10.64 3.15 -2.87
CA MET A 191 9.86 2.53 -1.80
C MET A 191 8.40 2.38 -2.21
N PHE A 192 7.81 1.23 -1.90
CA PHE A 192 6.38 0.97 -2.05
C PHE A 192 5.94 -0.06 -1.01
N VAL A 193 5.10 0.41 -0.10
CA VAL A 193 4.56 -0.36 1.02
C VAL A 193 3.05 -0.26 0.98
N VAL A 194 2.39 -1.41 1.08
CA VAL A 194 0.94 -1.53 1.09
C VAL A 194 0.52 -2.40 2.27
N ASP A 195 -0.35 -1.86 3.10
CA ASP A 195 -0.98 -2.56 4.22
C ASP A 195 -2.49 -2.63 3.98
N ILE A 196 -3.05 -3.83 4.13
CA ILE A 196 -4.49 -4.06 4.01
C ILE A 196 -5.03 -4.33 5.40
N VAL A 197 -5.90 -3.44 5.85
CA VAL A 197 -6.57 -3.55 7.14
C VAL A 197 -8.05 -3.82 6.92
N ASN A 198 -8.46 -5.06 7.16
CA ASN A 198 -9.87 -5.44 7.15
C ASN A 198 -10.52 -5.11 8.51
N PRO A 199 -11.83 -4.78 8.54
CA PRO A 199 -12.52 -4.57 9.80
C PRO A 199 -12.55 -5.85 10.62
N SER A 200 -12.49 -5.72 11.95
CA SER A 200 -12.73 -6.85 12.85
C SER A 200 -14.16 -7.35 12.64
N THR A 201 -14.29 -8.64 12.35
CA THR A 201 -15.58 -9.34 12.27
C THR A 201 -16.22 -9.51 13.64
#